data_AF-A0A958DDF3-F1
#
_entry.id   AF-A0A958DDF3-F1
#
_cell.length_a   1.000
_cell.length_b   1.000
_cell.length_c   1.000
_cell.angle_alpha   90.00
_cell.angle_beta   90.00
_cell.angle_gamma   90.00
#
_symmetry.space_group_name_H-M   'P 1'
#
loop_
_entity.id
_entity.type
_entity.pdbx_description
1 polymer ?
#
loop_
_entity_poly.entity_id
_entity_poly.type
_entity_poly.pdbx_seq_one_letter_code
_entity_poly.pdbx_strand_id
1 'polypeptide(L)' 'MSDKERGIYQKYNVTRTDGSSGPGGKHEHCNYWVLDLIHDKHAAPALRAYAESCEKEYPVLAYELRVIAEEMET' A
#
# COMPACT_ATOMS: atom_id res chain seq x y z
N MET A 1 -12.50 -14.84 18.24
CA MET A 1 -11.29 -14.09 17.86
C MET A 1 -11.72 -12.71 17.46
N SER A 2 -11.15 -11.69 18.10
CA SER A 2 -11.35 -10.31 17.64
C SER A 2 -10.45 -10.02 16.43
N ASP A 3 -10.75 -8.99 15.65
CA ASP A 3 -9.88 -8.60 14.53
C ASP A 3 -8.46 -8.26 14.98
N LYS A 4 -8.27 -7.88 16.26
CA LYS A 4 -6.94 -7.61 16.86
C LYS A 4 -6.04 -8.85 17.00
N GLU A 5 -6.60 -10.05 16.87
CA GLU A 5 -5.89 -11.33 17.01
C GLU A 5 -5.79 -12.09 15.69
N ARG A 6 -6.37 -11.54 14.61
CA ARG A 6 -6.61 -12.25 13.34
C ARG A 6 -5.37 -12.33 12.43
N GLY A 7 -4.35 -11.50 12.67
CA GLY A 7 -3.15 -11.43 11.80
C GLY A 7 -3.47 -11.00 10.37
N ILE A 8 -2.64 -11.42 9.38
CA ILE A 8 -2.91 -11.16 7.95
C ILE A 8 -4.19 -11.90 7.54
N TYR A 9 -5.14 -11.16 6.98
CA TYR A 9 -6.39 -11.70 6.48
C TYR A 9 -6.67 -11.21 5.06
N GLN A 10 -7.13 -12.12 4.20
CA GLN A 10 -7.48 -11.83 2.81
C GLN A 10 -8.82 -11.10 2.74
N LYS A 11 -8.84 -9.82 3.15
CA LYS A 11 -10.03 -8.96 3.13
C LYS A 11 -10.40 -8.49 1.73
N TYR A 12 -9.40 -8.33 0.86
CA TYR A 12 -9.57 -7.78 -0.48
C TYR A 12 -8.99 -8.72 -1.54
N ASN A 13 -9.62 -8.73 -2.71
CA ASN A 13 -9.03 -9.27 -3.93
C ASN A 13 -8.47 -8.10 -4.74
N VAL A 14 -7.15 -7.96 -4.79
CA VAL A 14 -6.46 -6.88 -5.50
C VAL A 14 -5.93 -7.43 -6.81
N THR A 15 -6.30 -6.79 -7.92
CA THR A 15 -5.84 -7.16 -9.26
C THR A 15 -5.21 -5.95 -9.94
N ARG A 16 -4.21 -6.19 -10.78
CA ARG A 16 -3.63 -5.14 -11.61
C ARG A 16 -4.58 -4.78 -12.75
N THR A 17 -4.68 -3.49 -13.05
CA THR A 17 -5.56 -2.96 -14.11
C THR A 17 -5.12 -3.37 -15.52
N ASP A 18 -3.85 -3.75 -15.68
CA ASP A 18 -3.26 -4.26 -16.92
C ASP A 18 -3.54 -5.76 -17.17
N GLY A 19 -4.22 -6.45 -16.25
CA GLY A 19 -4.54 -7.88 -16.36
C GLY A 19 -3.38 -8.85 -16.09
N SER A 20 -2.17 -8.34 -15.78
CA SER A 20 -0.96 -9.16 -15.64
C SER A 20 -0.91 -10.06 -14.39
N SER A 21 -1.92 -9.97 -13.52
CA SER A 21 -2.13 -10.88 -12.39
C SER A 21 -2.90 -12.16 -12.76
N GLY A 22 -3.37 -12.30 -14.00
CA GLY A 22 -4.04 -13.53 -14.46
C GLY A 22 -3.08 -14.72 -14.60
N PRO A 23 -3.61 -15.94 -14.82
CA PRO A 23 -2.81 -17.15 -14.99
C PRO A 23 -1.76 -17.05 -16.10
N GLY A 24 -0.52 -17.42 -15.82
CA GLY A 24 0.65 -17.28 -16.70
C GLY A 24 1.20 -15.85 -16.81
N GLY A 25 0.62 -14.88 -16.10
CA GLY A 25 1.04 -13.49 -16.13
C GLY A 25 2.27 -13.20 -15.28
N LYS A 26 3.04 -12.18 -15.64
CA LYS A 26 4.26 -11.73 -14.92
C LYS A 26 4.03 -11.52 -13.42
N HIS A 27 2.81 -11.16 -13.02
CA HIS A 27 2.44 -10.80 -11.66
C HIS A 27 1.38 -11.74 -11.06
N GLU A 28 1.21 -12.97 -11.60
CA GLU A 28 0.21 -13.94 -11.12
C GLU A 28 0.33 -14.25 -9.62
N HIS A 29 1.55 -14.26 -9.08
CA HIS A 29 1.83 -14.62 -7.69
C HIS A 29 2.32 -13.47 -6.83
N CYS A 30 2.15 -12.23 -7.29
CA CYS A 30 2.45 -11.07 -6.48
C CYS A 30 1.44 -10.93 -5.33
N ASN A 31 1.93 -10.56 -4.15
CA ASN A 31 1.08 -10.23 -3.00
C ASN A 31 0.98 -8.72 -2.86
N TYR A 32 -0.24 -8.24 -2.63
CA TYR A 32 -0.52 -6.83 -2.39
C TYR A 32 -1.07 -6.64 -0.99
N TRP A 33 -0.47 -5.71 -0.25
CA TRP A 33 -0.96 -5.26 1.04
C TRP A 33 -1.51 -3.85 0.87
N VAL A 34 -2.73 -3.63 1.35
CA VAL A 34 -3.46 -2.37 1.15
C VAL A 34 -3.75 -1.73 2.50
N LEU A 35 -3.63 -0.41 2.55
CA LEU A 35 -3.95 0.43 3.70
C LEU A 35 -5.11 1.36 3.36
N ASP A 36 -6.02 1.55 4.31
CA ASP A 36 -7.06 2.59 4.22
C ASP A 36 -6.45 3.92 4.66
N LEU A 37 -6.21 4.82 3.71
CA LEU A 37 -5.54 6.09 3.99
C LEU A 37 -6.41 7.08 4.78
N ILE A 38 -7.71 6.83 4.95
CA ILE A 38 -8.61 7.76 5.64
C ILE A 38 -8.84 7.31 7.08
N HIS A 39 -9.08 6.01 7.28
CA HIS A 39 -9.48 5.49 8.59
C HIS A 39 -8.36 4.76 9.34
N ASP A 40 -7.27 4.39 8.66
CA ASP A 40 -6.15 3.71 9.31
C ASP A 40 -5.13 4.73 9.83
N LYS A 41 -5.08 4.87 11.16
CA LYS A 41 -4.09 5.71 11.85
C LYS A 41 -2.63 5.32 11.57
N HIS A 42 -2.39 4.12 11.02
CA HIS A 42 -1.05 3.65 10.65
C HIS A 42 -0.67 3.96 9.21
N ALA A 43 -1.59 4.50 8.40
CA ALA A 43 -1.33 4.75 6.99
C ALA A 43 -0.31 5.88 6.74
N ALA A 44 -0.44 7.02 7.42
CA ALA A 44 0.49 8.15 7.28
C ALA A 44 1.95 7.76 7.61
N PRO A 45 2.25 7.11 8.76
CA PRO A 45 3.63 6.68 9.04
C PRO A 45 4.14 5.62 8.06
N ALA A 46 3.27 4.72 7.56
CA ALA A 46 3.67 3.73 6.55
C ALA A 46 4.05 4.38 5.21
N LEU A 47 3.26 5.38 4.76
CA LEU A 47 3.55 6.15 3.55
C LEU A 47 4.90 6.87 3.64
N ARG A 48 5.19 7.54 4.76
CA ARG A 48 6.46 8.24 4.98
C ARG A 48 7.65 7.30 4.94
N ALA A 49 7.56 6.16 5.64
CA ALA A 49 8.64 5.17 5.65
C ALA A 49 8.91 4.60 4.24
N TYR A 50 7.85 4.37 3.46
CA TYR A 50 8.02 3.90 2.09
C TYR A 50 8.60 4.98 1.17
N ALA A 51 8.15 6.23 1.30
CA ALA A 51 8.69 7.37 0.58
C ALA A 51 10.20 7.52 0.80
N GLU A 52 10.66 7.44 2.05
CA GLU A 52 12.09 7.48 2.39
C GLU A 52 12.86 6.31 1.77
N SER A 53 12.28 5.11 1.79
CA SER A 53 12.92 3.93 1.22
C SER A 53 13.08 3.99 -0.30
N CYS A 54 12.14 4.61 -1.01
CA CYS A 54 12.10 4.57 -2.47
C CYS A 54 12.65 5.83 -3.14
N GLU A 55 12.89 6.92 -2.40
CA GLU A 55 13.22 8.26 -2.92
C GLU A 55 14.38 8.28 -3.94
N LYS A 56 15.45 7.51 -3.71
CA LYS A 56 16.59 7.49 -4.62
C LYS A 56 16.26 6.92 -6.00
N GLU A 57 15.32 5.97 -6.05
CA GLU A 57 14.92 5.28 -7.28
C GLU A 57 13.65 5.91 -7.90
N TYR A 58 12.75 6.42 -7.05
CA TYR A 58 11.43 6.92 -7.43
C TYR A 58 11.12 8.27 -6.74
N PRO A 59 11.85 9.35 -7.05
CA PRO A 59 11.74 10.62 -6.32
C PRO A 59 10.36 11.29 -6.43
N VAL A 60 9.70 11.17 -7.58
CA VAL A 60 8.34 11.73 -7.78
C VAL A 60 7.32 11.00 -6.92
N LEU A 61 7.37 9.66 -6.91
CA LEU A 61 6.50 8.84 -6.06
C LEU A 61 6.73 9.18 -4.59
N ALA A 62 7.98 9.25 -4.14
CA ALA A 62 8.31 9.60 -2.76
C ALA A 62 7.74 10.97 -2.37
N TYR A 63 7.83 11.97 -3.24
CA TYR A 63 7.23 13.28 -3.00
C TYR A 63 5.70 13.20 -2.86
N GLU A 64 5.00 12.55 -3.79
CA GLU A 64 3.54 12.42 -3.74
C GLU A 64 3.06 11.69 -2.47
N LEU A 65 3.76 10.63 -2.07
CA LEU A 65 3.44 9.91 -0.83
C LEU A 65 3.61 10.76 0.42
N ARG A 66 4.59 11.67 0.46
CA ARG A 66 4.75 12.62 1.57
C ARG A 66 3.61 13.63 1.62
N VAL A 67 3.21 14.19 0.48
CA VAL A 67 2.07 15.12 0.38
C VAL A 67 0.79 14.46 0.88
N ILE A 68 0.49 13.25 0.41
CA ILE A 68 -0.68 12.49 0.87
C ILE A 68 -0.62 12.27 2.39
N ALA A 69 0.54 11.86 2.92
CA ALA A 69 0.69 11.63 4.36
C ALA A 69 0.52 12.90 5.21
N GLU A 70 0.85 14.08 4.67
CA GLU A 70 0.64 15.37 5.33
C GLU A 70 -0.83 15.80 5.33
N GLU A 71 -1.54 15.64 4.21
CA GLU A 71 -2.98 15.94 4.08
C GLU A 71 -3.86 15.05 4.99
N MET A 72 -3.39 13.86 5.34
CA MET A 72 -4.09 12.96 6.26
C MET A 72 -4.09 13.41 7.72
N GLU A 73 -3.20 14.35 8.09
CA GLU A 73 -3.04 14.82 9.47
C GLU A 73 -3.66 16.20 9.71
N THR A 74 -4.20 16.84 8.68
CA THR A 74 -4.93 18.11 8.74
C THR A 74 -6.43 17.92 8.93
#